data_AF-X0TIF2-F1
#
_entry.id   AF-X0TIF2-F1
#
_cell.length_a   1.000
_cell.length_b   1.000
_cell.length_c   1.000
_cell.angle_alpha   90.00
_cell.angle_beta   90.00
_cell.angle_gamma   90.00
#
_symmetry.space_group_name_H-M   'P 1'
#
loop_
_entity.id
_entity.type
_entity.pdbx_description
1 polymer ?
#
loop_
_entity_poly.entity_id
_entity_poly.type
_entity_poly.pdbx_seq_one_letter_code
_entity_poly.pdbx_strand_id
1 'polypeptide(L)'
;QPNEPINLCYDSFGPPAAMIRGLFEYLYRAEELVLLPHIPPGITQLQQHFPIRFGQKRLYLATVGSGPVTAVLINGQPWSSFDEKSITLSYNKTPREAVVQIVLGGAKPAPLMPPKPAAMLALPDTPDINKIQVVSKKKELMAGLAGIDAKITRIRKFYQGLVSAGLAESYEAAHARLAIECMAATCERFKMLSDGKLKRLPDQSQYAADKSYIIATAKLCEGLERTVASYEDSEDAHQKQIYATWRTANTRKRLP
;
A
#
# COMPACT_ATOMS: atom_id res chain seq x y z
N GLN A 1 -7.92 24.07 2.66
CA GLN A 1 -8.39 25.47 2.49
C GLN A 1 -8.60 26.05 3.88
N PRO A 2 -8.18 27.29 4.16
CA PRO A 2 -8.38 27.88 5.48
C PRO A 2 -9.86 27.90 5.86
N ASN A 3 -10.16 27.64 7.14
CA ASN A 3 -11.50 27.54 7.75
C ASN A 3 -12.35 26.30 7.42
N GLU A 4 -11.81 25.30 6.74
CA GLU A 4 -12.50 24.01 6.59
C GLU A 4 -12.38 23.14 7.85
N PRO A 5 -13.42 22.35 8.22
CA PRO A 5 -13.41 21.50 9.41
C PRO A 5 -12.30 20.42 9.42
N ILE A 6 -11.79 20.06 8.24
CA ILE A 6 -10.53 19.33 8.03
C ILE A 6 -9.69 20.14 7.06
N ASN A 7 -8.50 20.55 7.48
CA ASN A 7 -7.53 21.20 6.60
C ASN A 7 -6.33 20.27 6.35
N LEU A 8 -6.51 19.31 5.44
CA LEU A 8 -5.40 18.54 4.88
C LEU A 8 -4.91 19.29 3.63
N CYS A 9 -3.73 19.90 3.73
CA CYS A 9 -3.06 20.45 2.55
C CYS A 9 -2.38 19.30 1.80
N TYR A 10 -2.44 19.28 0.48
CA TYR A 10 -1.70 18.29 -0.33
C TYR A 10 -0.21 18.30 0.00
N ASP A 11 0.33 19.49 0.31
CA ASP A 11 1.72 19.68 0.74
C ASP A 11 2.07 18.94 2.02
N SER A 12 1.10 18.55 2.86
CA SER A 12 1.37 17.74 4.06
C SER A 12 1.82 16.31 3.71
N PHE A 13 1.56 15.84 2.49
CA PHE A 13 2.01 14.53 1.98
C PHE A 13 3.28 14.62 1.12
N GLY A 14 3.70 15.83 0.75
CA GLY A 14 4.94 16.09 0.03
C GLY A 14 6.20 15.65 0.80
N PRO A 15 6.37 16.02 2.09
CA PRO A 15 7.57 15.69 2.86
C PRO A 15 7.86 14.19 3.00
N PRO A 16 6.89 13.29 3.29
CA PRO A 16 7.17 11.86 3.31
C PRO A 16 7.62 11.30 1.95
N ALA A 17 7.00 11.74 0.85
CA ALA A 17 7.40 11.33 -0.49
C ALA A 17 8.79 11.88 -0.88
N ALA A 18 9.05 13.15 -0.52
CA ALA A 18 10.33 13.81 -0.70
C ALA A 18 11.42 13.15 0.14
N MET A 19 11.11 12.63 1.33
CA MET A 19 12.06 11.87 2.15
C MET A 19 12.54 10.61 1.41
N ILE A 20 11.63 9.78 0.88
CA ILE A 20 12.01 8.53 0.17
C ILE A 20 12.85 8.85 -1.07
N ARG A 21 12.45 9.86 -1.86
CA ARG A 21 13.22 10.31 -3.04
C ARG A 21 14.48 11.09 -2.70
N GLY A 22 14.57 11.63 -1.49
CA GLY A 22 15.71 12.38 -0.99
C GLY A 22 16.79 11.46 -0.43
N LEU A 23 16.42 10.32 0.15
CA LEU A 23 17.35 9.29 0.64
C LEU A 23 17.94 8.46 -0.48
N PHE A 24 17.18 8.27 -1.57
CA PHE A 24 17.62 7.55 -2.75
C PHE A 24 17.21 8.30 -4.00
N GLU A 25 18.17 8.61 -4.85
CA GLU A 25 17.90 9.06 -6.20
C GLU A 25 17.80 7.84 -7.14
N TYR A 26 16.78 7.86 -7.99
CA TYR A 26 16.45 6.77 -8.90
C TYR A 26 16.56 7.26 -10.35
N LEU A 27 17.56 6.77 -11.08
CA LEU A 27 17.72 7.07 -12.51
C LEU A 27 17.28 5.86 -13.33
N TYR A 28 16.06 5.92 -13.84
CA TYR A 28 15.51 4.89 -14.72
C TYR A 28 16.07 5.07 -16.13
N ARG A 29 16.76 4.03 -16.62
CA ARG A 29 17.24 3.92 -18.01
C ARG A 29 16.50 2.76 -18.69
N ALA A 30 16.70 2.61 -19.99
CA ALA A 30 15.97 1.61 -20.79
C ALA A 30 16.13 0.17 -20.25
N GLU A 31 17.33 -0.21 -19.81
CA GLU A 31 17.64 -1.59 -19.40
C GLU A 31 18.16 -1.70 -17.96
N GLU A 32 18.25 -0.58 -17.24
CA GLU A 32 18.85 -0.54 -15.92
C GLU A 32 18.24 0.55 -15.04
N LEU A 33 18.38 0.36 -13.73
CA LEU A 33 18.09 1.36 -12.73
C LEU A 33 19.41 1.70 -12.02
N VAL A 34 19.78 2.98 -12.02
CA VAL A 34 20.90 3.45 -11.20
C VAL A 34 20.35 4.06 -9.92
N LEU A 35 20.79 3.55 -8.78
CA LEU A 35 20.44 4.01 -7.45
C LEU A 35 21.60 4.81 -6.86
N LEU A 36 21.33 6.02 -6.37
CA LEU A 36 22.31 6.80 -5.62
C LEU A 36 21.82 6.99 -4.18
N PRO A 37 22.49 6.39 -3.18
CA PRO A 37 22.15 6.56 -1.78
C PRO A 37 22.65 7.92 -1.27
N HIS A 38 21.71 8.78 -0.89
CA HIS A 38 21.97 10.08 -0.26
C HIS A 38 21.63 10.01 1.23
N ILE A 39 22.20 9.01 1.92
CA ILE A 39 21.89 8.75 3.33
C ILE A 39 22.62 9.77 4.21
N PRO A 40 21.90 10.57 5.02
CA PRO A 40 22.53 11.48 5.96
C PRO A 40 23.47 10.73 6.92
N PRO A 41 24.67 11.26 7.23
CA PRO A 41 25.67 10.52 8.01
C PRO A 41 25.22 10.03 9.39
N GLY A 42 24.22 10.67 9.99
CA GLY A 42 23.62 10.27 11.27
C GLY A 42 22.67 9.08 11.18
N ILE A 43 22.26 8.66 9.99
CA ILE A 43 21.44 7.45 9.77
C ILE A 43 22.38 6.29 9.46
N THR A 44 22.75 5.54 10.50
CA THR A 44 23.67 4.38 10.35
C THR A 44 22.98 3.09 9.93
N GLN A 45 21.65 3.08 9.91
CA GLN A 45 20.84 1.95 9.45
C GLN A 45 19.49 2.45 8.94
N LEU A 46 19.10 1.97 7.76
CA LEU A 46 17.79 2.23 7.17
C LEU A 46 17.25 0.92 6.60
N GLN A 47 15.96 0.65 6.82
CA GLN A 47 15.27 -0.47 6.19
C GLN A 47 13.94 0.01 5.62
N GLN A 48 13.75 -0.17 4.33
CA GLN A 48 12.50 0.13 3.67
C GLN A 48 11.62 -1.13 3.61
N HIS A 49 10.49 -1.11 4.32
CA HIS A 49 9.59 -2.26 4.46
C HIS A 49 8.56 -2.38 3.32
N PHE A 50 8.61 -1.49 2.35
CA PHE A 50 7.78 -1.50 1.15
C PHE A 50 8.67 -1.47 -0.09
N PRO A 51 8.28 -2.13 -1.19
CA PRO A 51 9.13 -2.20 -2.37
C PRO A 51 9.04 -0.93 -3.23
N ILE A 52 10.14 -0.55 -3.85
CA ILE A 52 10.17 0.31 -5.03
C ILE A 52 9.96 -0.57 -6.28
N ARG A 53 9.27 -0.05 -7.29
CA ARG A 53 9.03 -0.76 -8.54
C ARG A 53 10.12 -0.46 -9.57
N PHE A 54 10.71 -1.52 -10.15
CA PHE A 54 11.53 -1.43 -11.35
C PHE A 54 10.89 -2.31 -12.43
N GLY A 55 10.03 -1.70 -13.25
CA GLY A 55 9.08 -2.44 -14.08
C GLY A 55 8.21 -3.35 -13.22
N GLN A 56 8.22 -4.65 -13.51
CA GLN A 56 7.50 -5.65 -12.72
C GLN A 56 8.24 -6.11 -11.45
N LYS A 57 9.50 -5.69 -11.28
CA LYS A 57 10.37 -6.12 -10.17
C LYS A 57 10.13 -5.27 -8.92
N ARG A 58 10.33 -5.87 -7.77
CA ARG A 58 10.19 -5.25 -6.44
C ARG A 58 11.55 -5.16 -5.77
N LEU A 59 11.94 -3.94 -5.42
CA LEU A 59 13.21 -3.65 -4.78
C LEU A 59 12.97 -3.21 -3.33
N TYR A 60 13.50 -3.97 -2.38
CA TYR A 60 13.52 -3.60 -0.96
C TYR A 60 14.90 -3.04 -0.65
N LEU A 61 14.96 -1.77 -0.25
CA LEU A 61 16.23 -1.09 -0.01
C LEU A 61 16.56 -1.09 1.47
N ALA A 62 17.83 -1.29 1.77
CA ALA A 62 18.35 -1.12 3.12
C ALA A 62 19.79 -0.66 3.08
N THR A 63 20.17 0.14 4.07
CA THR A 63 21.54 0.59 4.26
C THR A 63 22.05 0.25 5.66
N VAL A 64 23.36 0.02 5.77
CA VAL A 64 24.07 -0.12 7.04
C VAL A 64 25.41 0.59 6.96
N GLY A 65 25.79 1.29 8.03
CA GLY A 65 27.00 2.11 8.08
C GLY A 65 26.78 3.54 7.62
N SER A 66 27.88 4.25 7.36
CA SER A 66 27.91 5.64 6.95
C SER A 66 29.12 5.90 6.05
N GLY A 67 29.00 6.80 5.07
CA GLY A 67 30.06 7.07 4.09
C GLY A 67 29.80 6.45 2.71
N PRO A 68 30.84 6.22 1.89
CA PRO A 68 30.69 5.73 0.52
C PRO A 68 30.18 4.29 0.48
N VAL A 69 29.60 3.88 -0.66
CA VAL A 69 29.23 2.49 -0.91
C VAL A 69 30.50 1.63 -0.98
N THR A 70 30.54 0.58 -0.16
CA THR A 70 31.69 -0.32 -0.06
C THR A 70 31.35 -1.76 -0.39
N ALA A 71 30.08 -2.16 -0.24
CA ALA A 71 29.58 -3.43 -0.75
C ALA A 71 28.08 -3.33 -1.03
N VAL A 72 27.61 -4.16 -1.95
CA VAL A 72 26.20 -4.33 -2.25
C VAL A 72 25.87 -5.82 -2.23
N LEU A 73 24.78 -6.19 -1.58
CA LEU A 73 24.24 -7.55 -1.62
C LEU A 73 22.82 -7.51 -2.19
N ILE A 74 22.52 -8.43 -3.12
CA ILE A 74 21.17 -8.68 -3.59
C ILE A 74 20.74 -10.06 -3.12
N ASN A 75 19.70 -10.11 -2.28
CA ASN A 75 19.23 -11.34 -1.64
C ASN A 75 20.37 -12.10 -0.90
N GLY A 76 21.27 -11.34 -0.26
CA GLY A 76 22.43 -11.88 0.46
C GLY A 76 23.61 -12.29 -0.43
N GLN A 77 23.51 -12.17 -1.76
CA GLN A 77 24.60 -12.48 -2.69
C GLN A 77 25.36 -11.22 -3.07
N PRO A 78 26.72 -11.25 -3.15
CA PRO A 78 27.50 -10.10 -3.58
C PRO A 78 27.08 -9.59 -4.97
N TRP A 79 26.96 -8.28 -5.11
CA TRP A 79 26.67 -7.61 -6.36
C TRP A 79 27.84 -6.72 -6.74
N SER A 80 28.37 -6.86 -7.96
CA SER A 80 29.61 -6.17 -8.38
C SER A 80 29.38 -4.87 -9.15
N SER A 81 28.16 -4.61 -9.64
CA SER A 81 27.86 -3.42 -10.44
C SER A 81 27.51 -2.24 -9.53
N PHE A 82 28.54 -1.67 -8.90
CA PHE A 82 28.44 -0.46 -8.09
C PHE A 82 29.79 0.28 -8.05
N ASP A 83 29.76 1.54 -7.66
CA ASP A 83 30.92 2.34 -7.28
C ASP A 83 30.64 3.01 -5.92
N GLU A 84 31.55 3.87 -5.47
CA GLU A 84 31.44 4.56 -4.17
C GLU A 84 30.17 5.42 -4.02
N LYS A 85 29.48 5.77 -5.11
CA LYS A 85 28.34 6.70 -5.14
C LYS A 85 27.06 6.09 -5.67
N SER A 86 27.13 4.99 -6.41
CA SER A 86 25.99 4.49 -7.17
C SER A 86 25.98 2.96 -7.29
N ILE A 87 24.77 2.41 -7.43
CA ILE A 87 24.52 1.00 -7.65
C ILE A 87 23.75 0.85 -8.96
N THR A 88 24.25 0.02 -9.88
CA THR A 88 23.60 -0.24 -11.16
C THR A 88 22.88 -1.60 -11.12
N LEU A 89 21.56 -1.56 -11.29
CA LEU A 89 20.67 -2.72 -11.32
C LEU A 89 20.22 -2.97 -12.76
N SER A 90 20.94 -3.86 -13.47
CA SER A 90 20.50 -4.33 -14.79
C SER A 90 19.17 -5.08 -14.68
N TYR A 91 18.20 -4.76 -15.53
CA TYR A 91 16.88 -5.38 -15.52
C TYR A 91 17.02 -6.89 -15.61
N ASN A 92 17.73 -7.43 -16.60
CA ASN A 92 17.84 -8.88 -16.81
C ASN A 92 18.47 -9.64 -15.63
N LYS A 93 19.44 -9.05 -14.95
CA LYS A 93 20.16 -9.69 -13.83
C LYS A 93 19.47 -9.51 -12.48
N THR A 94 18.66 -8.46 -12.32
CA THR A 94 17.98 -8.18 -11.05
C THR A 94 16.85 -9.19 -10.83
N PRO A 95 16.77 -9.89 -9.69
CA PRO A 95 15.66 -10.80 -9.40
C PRO A 95 14.29 -10.08 -9.38
N ARG A 96 13.19 -10.83 -9.56
CA ARG A 96 11.83 -10.27 -9.50
C ARG A 96 11.52 -9.66 -8.13
N GLU A 97 12.01 -10.28 -7.06
CA GLU A 97 12.04 -9.71 -5.71
C GLU A 97 13.50 -9.60 -5.28
N ALA A 98 13.98 -8.37 -5.08
CA ALA A 98 15.36 -8.08 -4.77
C ALA A 98 15.46 -7.29 -3.46
N VAL A 99 16.13 -7.86 -2.48
CA VAL A 99 16.57 -7.19 -1.27
C VAL A 99 17.94 -6.61 -1.54
N VAL A 100 17.99 -5.30 -1.78
CA VAL A 100 19.21 -4.56 -2.07
C VAL A 100 19.74 -4.00 -0.76
N GLN A 101 20.77 -4.67 -0.24
CA GLN A 101 21.51 -4.21 0.92
C GLN A 101 22.73 -3.43 0.48
N ILE A 102 22.82 -2.18 0.92
CA ILE A 102 23.92 -1.26 0.61
C ILE A 102 24.75 -1.08 1.88
N VAL A 103 26.01 -1.46 1.82
CA VAL A 103 26.96 -1.37 2.94
C VAL A 103 27.83 -0.14 2.73
N LEU A 104 27.78 0.76 3.70
CA LEU A 104 28.45 2.06 3.67
C LEU A 104 29.66 2.07 4.61
N GLY A 105 30.77 2.65 4.15
CA GLY A 105 31.97 2.90 4.96
C GLY A 105 32.60 1.67 5.63
N GLY A 106 32.51 0.49 4.99
CA GLY A 106 33.12 -0.74 5.50
C GLY A 106 32.39 -1.37 6.70
N ALA A 107 31.13 -0.99 6.95
CA ALA A 107 30.29 -1.65 7.93
C ALA A 107 30.09 -3.14 7.60
N LYS A 108 29.60 -3.92 8.57
CA LYS A 108 29.25 -5.33 8.34
C LYS A 108 27.83 -5.44 7.78
N PRO A 109 27.57 -6.32 6.81
CA PRO A 109 26.22 -6.64 6.39
C PRO A 109 25.38 -7.11 7.57
N ALA A 110 24.18 -6.57 7.70
CA ALA A 110 23.17 -7.02 8.65
C ALA A 110 22.19 -7.99 7.97
N PRO A 111 21.70 -9.04 8.65
CA PRO A 111 20.64 -9.87 8.08
C PRO A 111 19.39 -9.01 7.82
N LEU A 112 18.99 -8.94 6.56
CA LEU A 112 17.77 -8.28 6.13
C LEU A 112 16.78 -9.32 5.66
N MET A 113 15.67 -9.42 6.37
CA MET A 113 14.52 -10.17 5.93
C MET A 113 13.45 -9.15 5.55
N PRO A 114 13.20 -8.91 4.25
CA PRO A 114 12.01 -8.14 3.89
C PRO A 114 10.80 -8.85 4.49
N PRO A 115 9.79 -8.12 4.99
CA PRO A 115 8.55 -8.75 5.40
C PRO A 115 8.03 -9.60 4.24
N LYS A 116 7.89 -10.91 4.46
CA LYS A 116 7.46 -11.86 3.43
C LYS A 116 6.10 -11.41 2.84
N PRO A 117 5.87 -11.57 1.53
CA PRO A 117 4.58 -11.29 0.89
C PRO A 117 3.39 -11.98 1.56
N ALA A 118 3.59 -13.05 2.32
CA ALA A 118 2.52 -13.71 3.08
C ALA A 118 1.78 -12.77 4.05
N ALA A 119 2.48 -11.83 4.71
CA ALA A 119 1.84 -10.78 5.52
C ALA A 119 1.08 -9.76 4.64
N MET A 120 1.53 -9.56 3.40
CA MET A 120 0.83 -8.77 2.36
C MET A 120 -0.31 -9.54 1.65
N LEU A 121 -0.54 -10.82 1.95
CA LEU A 121 -1.69 -11.58 1.45
C LEU A 121 -2.81 -11.67 2.50
N ALA A 122 -2.45 -11.67 3.78
CA ALA A 122 -3.43 -11.61 4.85
C ALA A 122 -4.15 -10.25 4.81
N LEU A 123 -5.47 -10.29 4.64
CA LEU A 123 -6.30 -9.09 4.77
C LEU A 123 -6.50 -8.77 6.25
N PRO A 124 -6.53 -7.47 6.63
CA PRO A 124 -6.88 -7.11 8.00
C PRO A 124 -8.31 -7.57 8.32
N ASP A 125 -8.58 -7.84 9.58
CA ASP A 125 -9.95 -8.01 10.06
C ASP A 125 -10.69 -6.69 9.88
N THR A 126 -11.86 -6.75 9.24
CA THR A 126 -12.80 -5.63 9.22
C THR A 126 -13.96 -6.02 10.13
N PRO A 127 -14.03 -5.47 11.35
CA PRO A 127 -15.18 -5.68 12.22
C PRO A 127 -16.44 -5.25 11.49
N ASP A 128 -17.56 -5.93 11.77
CA ASP A 128 -18.88 -5.52 11.29
C ASP A 128 -19.16 -4.09 11.78
N ILE A 129 -19.22 -3.14 10.85
CA ILE A 129 -19.34 -1.73 11.17
C ILE A 129 -20.66 -1.42 11.88
N ASN A 130 -21.70 -2.25 11.68
CA ASN A 130 -22.98 -2.12 12.37
C ASN A 130 -22.86 -2.42 13.87
N LYS A 131 -21.79 -3.11 14.30
CA LYS A 131 -21.49 -3.39 15.70
C LYS A 131 -20.63 -2.33 16.36
N ILE A 132 -20.10 -1.37 15.60
CA ILE A 132 -19.23 -0.31 16.12
C ILE A 132 -20.09 0.89 16.51
N GLN A 133 -19.95 1.36 17.75
CA GLN A 133 -20.63 2.57 18.19
C GLN A 133 -19.96 3.80 17.57
N VAL A 134 -20.63 4.42 16.61
CA VAL A 134 -20.16 5.67 16.02
C VAL A 134 -20.63 6.84 16.87
N VAL A 135 -19.67 7.68 17.29
CA VAL A 135 -19.92 8.82 18.19
C VAL A 135 -20.86 9.84 17.55
N SER A 136 -20.73 10.07 16.23
CA SER A 136 -21.64 10.91 15.46
C SER A 136 -22.83 10.10 14.95
N LYS A 137 -23.98 10.23 15.61
CA LYS A 137 -25.23 9.51 15.26
C LYS A 137 -26.02 10.14 14.09
N LYS A 138 -25.37 10.93 13.22
CA LYS A 138 -26.07 11.54 12.08
C LYS A 138 -26.54 10.45 11.10
N LYS A 139 -27.83 10.49 10.74
CA LYS A 139 -28.49 9.46 9.91
C LYS A 139 -27.78 9.21 8.57
N GLU A 140 -27.31 10.26 7.91
CA GLU A 140 -26.55 10.17 6.65
C GLU A 140 -25.25 9.37 6.79
N LEU A 141 -24.55 9.54 7.91
CA LEU A 141 -23.33 8.83 8.22
C LEU A 141 -23.60 7.33 8.37
N MET A 142 -24.66 6.99 9.11
CA MET A 142 -25.07 5.59 9.34
C MET A 142 -25.51 4.89 8.05
N ALA A 143 -26.27 5.57 7.19
CA ALA A 143 -26.68 5.03 5.91
C ALA A 143 -25.49 4.78 4.97
N GLY A 144 -24.50 5.70 4.96
CA GLY A 144 -23.26 5.53 4.21
C GLY A 144 -22.46 4.29 4.64
N LEU A 145 -22.40 4.03 5.95
CA LEU A 145 -21.66 2.88 6.50
C LEU A 145 -22.22 1.52 6.07
N ALA A 146 -23.55 1.35 6.15
CA ALA A 146 -24.20 0.09 5.75
C ALA A 146 -23.97 -0.22 4.26
N GLY A 147 -23.99 0.80 3.40
CA GLY A 147 -23.70 0.64 1.98
C GLY A 147 -22.26 0.22 1.69
N ILE A 148 -21.29 0.75 2.46
CA ILE A 148 -19.87 0.43 2.31
C ILE A 148 -19.56 -0.99 2.81
N ASP A 149 -20.17 -1.43 3.91
CA ASP A 149 -19.94 -2.77 4.47
C ASP A 149 -20.27 -3.89 3.46
N ALA A 150 -21.41 -3.76 2.79
CA ALA A 150 -21.81 -4.68 1.72
C ALA A 150 -20.83 -4.67 0.54
N LYS A 151 -20.29 -3.49 0.17
CA LYS A 151 -19.26 -3.35 -0.87
C LYS A 151 -17.96 -4.02 -0.46
N ILE A 152 -17.46 -3.74 0.74
CA ILE A 152 -16.22 -4.31 1.28
C ILE A 152 -16.30 -5.84 1.38
N THR A 153 -17.46 -6.39 1.77
CA THR A 153 -17.67 -7.84 1.80
C THR A 153 -17.50 -8.47 0.41
N ARG A 154 -18.02 -7.83 -0.65
CA ARG A 154 -17.85 -8.30 -2.04
C ARG A 154 -16.40 -8.15 -2.50
N ILE A 155 -15.77 -7.00 -2.23
CA ILE A 155 -14.37 -6.72 -2.58
C ILE A 155 -13.42 -7.70 -1.88
N ARG A 156 -13.69 -8.08 -0.62
CA ARG A 156 -12.92 -9.10 0.11
C ARG A 156 -12.97 -10.46 -0.59
N LYS A 157 -14.15 -10.91 -1.02
CA LYS A 157 -14.29 -12.15 -1.81
C LYS A 157 -13.58 -12.06 -3.15
N PHE A 158 -13.68 -10.91 -3.82
CA PHE A 158 -12.98 -10.66 -5.07
C PHE A 158 -11.47 -10.75 -4.90
N TYR A 159 -10.90 -10.08 -3.90
CA TYR A 159 -9.48 -10.17 -3.57
C TYR A 159 -9.03 -11.60 -3.31
N GLN A 160 -9.78 -12.36 -2.51
CA GLN A 160 -9.49 -13.77 -2.24
C GLN A 160 -9.52 -14.62 -3.52
N GLY A 161 -10.46 -14.34 -4.44
CA GLY A 161 -10.51 -14.94 -5.76
C GLY A 161 -9.27 -14.63 -6.60
N LEU A 162 -8.84 -13.36 -6.62
CA LEU A 162 -7.62 -12.94 -7.33
C LEU A 162 -6.38 -13.64 -6.77
N VAL A 163 -6.23 -13.71 -5.44
CA VAL A 163 -5.11 -14.42 -4.80
C VAL A 163 -5.12 -15.90 -5.18
N SER A 164 -6.29 -16.55 -5.14
CA SER A 164 -6.45 -17.96 -5.52
C SER A 164 -6.12 -18.23 -6.99
N ALA A 165 -6.36 -17.24 -7.85
CA ALA A 165 -6.03 -17.28 -9.28
C ALA A 165 -4.56 -16.91 -9.59
N GLY A 166 -3.71 -16.68 -8.58
CA GLY A 166 -2.32 -16.25 -8.77
C GLY A 166 -2.17 -14.77 -9.18
N LEU A 167 -3.24 -13.98 -9.04
CA LEU A 167 -3.31 -12.56 -9.43
C LEU A 167 -3.18 -11.60 -8.24
N ALA A 168 -2.63 -12.06 -7.10
CA ALA A 168 -2.42 -11.24 -5.90
C ALA A 168 -1.59 -9.96 -6.15
N GLU A 169 -0.83 -9.98 -7.25
CA GLU A 169 0.12 -8.96 -7.67
C GLU A 169 -0.45 -7.93 -8.65
N SER A 170 -1.71 -8.10 -9.06
CA SER A 170 -2.36 -7.23 -10.01
C SER A 170 -2.71 -5.87 -9.40
N TYR A 171 -2.97 -4.89 -10.26
CA TYR A 171 -3.45 -3.58 -9.84
C TYR A 171 -4.77 -3.69 -9.06
N GLU A 172 -5.68 -4.55 -9.51
CA GLU A 172 -7.00 -4.75 -8.91
C GLU A 172 -6.90 -5.42 -7.54
N ALA A 173 -5.97 -6.36 -7.37
CA ALA A 173 -5.69 -6.95 -6.07
C ALA A 173 -5.17 -5.90 -5.08
N ALA A 174 -4.23 -5.06 -5.52
CA ALA A 174 -3.70 -3.96 -4.70
C ALA A 174 -4.79 -2.93 -4.35
N HIS A 175 -5.64 -2.56 -5.31
CA HIS A 175 -6.74 -1.62 -5.09
C HIS A 175 -7.82 -2.20 -4.16
N ALA A 176 -8.21 -3.46 -4.35
CA ALA A 176 -9.14 -4.17 -3.47
C ALA A 176 -8.61 -4.22 -2.04
N ARG A 177 -7.32 -4.55 -1.86
CA ARG A 177 -6.66 -4.57 -0.56
C ARG A 177 -6.68 -3.18 0.09
N LEU A 178 -6.35 -2.13 -0.64
CA LEU A 178 -6.36 -0.76 -0.12
C LEU A 178 -7.74 -0.35 0.37
N ALA A 179 -8.81 -0.67 -0.37
CA ALA A 179 -10.18 -0.40 0.07
C ALA A 179 -10.51 -1.12 1.40
N ILE A 180 -10.07 -2.37 1.55
CA ILE A 180 -10.26 -3.18 2.77
C ILE A 180 -9.45 -2.60 3.94
N GLU A 181 -8.21 -2.18 3.71
CA GLU A 181 -7.35 -1.54 4.71
C GLU A 181 -7.93 -0.20 5.18
N CYS A 182 -8.48 0.62 4.27
CA CYS A 182 -9.18 1.86 4.62
C CYS A 182 -10.43 1.60 5.47
N MET A 183 -11.18 0.54 5.17
CA MET A 183 -12.32 0.13 6.01
C MET A 183 -11.87 -0.30 7.41
N ALA A 184 -10.80 -1.10 7.50
CA ALA A 184 -10.24 -1.54 8.78
C ALA A 184 -9.80 -0.34 9.63
N ALA A 185 -9.07 0.61 9.04
CA ALA A 185 -8.66 1.84 9.71
C ALA A 185 -9.86 2.71 10.15
N THR A 186 -10.92 2.77 9.34
CA THR A 186 -12.18 3.45 9.70
C THR A 186 -12.82 2.82 10.93
N CYS A 187 -12.93 1.48 10.94
CA CYS A 187 -13.46 0.72 12.06
C CYS A 187 -12.63 0.92 13.33
N GLU A 188 -11.31 0.82 13.22
CA GLU A 188 -10.38 1.00 14.33
C GLU A 188 -10.50 2.40 14.94
N ARG A 189 -10.52 3.45 14.11
CA ARG A 189 -10.72 4.83 14.56
C ARG A 189 -12.01 4.98 15.37
N PHE A 190 -13.12 4.47 14.86
CA PHE A 190 -14.40 4.57 15.55
C PHE A 190 -14.42 3.80 16.86
N LYS A 191 -13.80 2.63 16.90
CA LYS A 191 -13.59 1.88 18.14
C LYS A 191 -12.73 2.69 19.14
N MET A 192 -11.63 3.29 18.71
CA MET A 192 -10.81 4.11 19.60
C MET A 192 -11.55 5.34 20.13
N LEU A 193 -12.45 5.93 19.33
CA LEU A 193 -13.32 7.02 19.79
C LEU A 193 -14.36 6.53 20.80
N SER A 194 -15.00 5.37 20.57
CA SER A 194 -15.96 4.80 21.53
C SER A 194 -15.30 4.38 22.84
N ASP A 195 -14.07 3.84 22.75
CA ASP A 195 -13.27 3.41 23.90
C ASP A 195 -12.61 4.60 24.64
N GLY A 196 -12.79 5.83 24.17
CA GLY A 196 -12.17 7.03 24.75
C GLY A 196 -10.65 7.15 24.55
N LYS A 197 -10.04 6.29 23.73
CA LYS A 197 -8.60 6.31 23.41
C LYS A 197 -8.21 7.44 22.47
N LEU A 198 -9.17 7.94 21.67
CA LEU A 198 -9.00 9.16 20.88
C LEU A 198 -9.80 10.31 21.50
N LYS A 199 -9.12 11.44 21.72
CA LYS A 199 -9.79 12.67 22.16
C LYS A 199 -10.76 13.13 21.08
N ARG A 200 -12.00 13.40 21.48
CA ARG A 200 -13.03 13.91 20.59
C ARG A 200 -12.70 15.33 20.13
N LEU A 201 -12.96 15.61 18.86
CA LEU A 201 -12.85 16.94 18.27
C LEU A 201 -14.12 17.76 18.54
N PRO A 202 -14.09 19.10 18.37
CA PRO A 202 -15.32 19.90 18.29
C PRO A 202 -16.29 19.32 17.26
N ASP A 203 -17.60 19.42 17.51
CA ASP A 203 -18.61 18.62 16.79
C ASP A 203 -18.56 18.75 15.26
N GLN A 204 -18.31 19.96 14.74
CA GLN A 204 -18.19 20.17 13.29
C GLN A 204 -16.96 19.45 12.70
N SER A 205 -15.81 19.57 13.36
CA SER A 205 -14.57 18.89 12.98
C SER A 205 -14.67 17.38 13.17
N GLN A 206 -15.34 16.91 14.22
CA GLN A 206 -15.58 15.48 14.45
C GLN A 206 -16.43 14.90 13.31
N TYR A 207 -17.55 15.56 12.98
CA TYR A 207 -18.41 15.12 11.89
C TYR A 207 -17.67 15.07 10.55
N ALA A 208 -16.90 16.11 10.24
CA ALA A 208 -16.12 16.13 9.01
C ALA A 208 -15.08 15.01 8.98
N ALA A 209 -14.35 14.80 10.08
CA ALA A 209 -13.36 13.72 10.22
C ALA A 209 -14.01 12.35 10.04
N ASP A 210 -15.15 12.08 10.67
CA ASP A 210 -15.84 10.80 10.51
C ASP A 210 -16.30 10.62 9.05
N LYS A 211 -16.83 11.68 8.43
CA LYS A 211 -17.28 11.67 7.04
C LYS A 211 -16.12 11.44 6.05
N SER A 212 -14.92 11.97 6.31
CA SER A 212 -13.78 11.82 5.38
C SER A 212 -13.28 10.38 5.28
N TYR A 213 -13.20 9.65 6.40
CA TYR A 213 -12.84 8.23 6.43
C TYR A 213 -13.83 7.37 5.64
N ILE A 214 -15.13 7.66 5.82
CA ILE A 214 -16.23 6.97 5.14
C ILE A 214 -16.18 7.24 3.63
N ILE A 215 -16.08 8.52 3.24
CA ILE A 215 -16.04 8.91 1.82
C ILE A 215 -14.80 8.35 1.12
N ALA A 216 -13.64 8.35 1.78
CA ALA A 216 -12.41 7.79 1.20
C ALA A 216 -12.60 6.30 0.87
N THR A 217 -13.13 5.52 1.82
CA THR A 217 -13.42 4.09 1.61
C THR A 217 -14.46 3.89 0.50
N ALA A 218 -15.55 4.67 0.49
CA ALA A 218 -16.58 4.59 -0.53
C ALA A 218 -16.02 4.86 -1.94
N LYS A 219 -15.21 5.91 -2.10
CA LYS A 219 -14.60 6.29 -3.38
C LYS A 219 -13.62 5.24 -3.89
N LEU A 220 -12.86 4.58 -3.02
CA LEU A 220 -12.00 3.45 -3.39
C LEU A 220 -12.85 2.28 -3.91
N CYS A 221 -13.92 1.91 -3.20
CA CYS A 221 -14.83 0.88 -3.65
C CYS A 221 -15.43 1.21 -5.03
N GLU A 222 -15.93 2.43 -5.22
CA GLU A 222 -16.51 2.90 -6.49
C GLU A 222 -15.50 2.95 -7.63
N GLY A 223 -14.27 3.38 -7.34
CA GLY A 223 -13.18 3.41 -8.31
C GLY A 223 -12.85 2.00 -8.82
N LEU A 224 -12.71 1.04 -7.90
CA LEU A 224 -12.47 -0.36 -8.25
C LEU A 224 -13.64 -0.96 -9.04
N GLU A 225 -14.88 -0.76 -8.57
CA GLU A 225 -16.10 -1.21 -9.26
C GLU A 225 -16.13 -0.69 -10.70
N ARG A 226 -15.83 0.60 -10.91
CA ARG A 226 -15.76 1.21 -12.24
C ARG A 226 -14.65 0.64 -13.11
N THR A 227 -13.45 0.47 -12.56
CA THR A 227 -12.32 -0.10 -13.30
C THR A 227 -12.66 -1.51 -13.77
N VAL A 228 -13.15 -2.37 -12.88
CA VAL A 228 -13.45 -3.75 -13.25
C VAL A 228 -14.66 -3.84 -14.19
N ALA A 229 -15.66 -2.98 -14.03
CA ALA A 229 -16.77 -2.90 -14.99
C ALA A 229 -16.31 -2.57 -16.41
N SER A 230 -15.26 -1.75 -16.56
CA SER A 230 -14.70 -1.43 -17.88
C SER A 230 -14.06 -2.63 -18.60
N TYR A 231 -13.86 -3.76 -17.91
CA TYR A 231 -13.29 -4.98 -18.48
C TYR A 231 -14.31 -5.95 -19.07
N GLU A 232 -15.61 -5.64 -18.99
CA GLU A 232 -16.69 -6.52 -19.45
C GLU A 232 -16.54 -6.94 -20.92
N ASP A 233 -16.21 -5.98 -21.78
CA ASP A 233 -16.05 -6.18 -23.23
C ASP A 233 -14.57 -6.17 -23.67
N SER A 234 -13.64 -6.32 -22.73
CA SER A 234 -12.22 -6.28 -23.06
C SER A 234 -11.78 -7.56 -23.76
N GLU A 235 -10.97 -7.42 -24.81
CA GLU A 235 -10.33 -8.55 -25.50
C GLU A 235 -9.04 -9.04 -24.81
N ASP A 236 -8.50 -8.25 -23.88
CA ASP A 236 -7.28 -8.58 -23.15
C ASP A 236 -7.50 -9.77 -22.20
N ALA A 237 -6.64 -10.79 -22.31
CA ALA A 237 -6.79 -12.04 -21.57
C ALA A 237 -6.71 -11.83 -20.04
N HIS A 238 -5.88 -10.89 -19.58
CA HIS A 238 -5.76 -10.58 -18.17
C HIS A 238 -7.05 -9.92 -17.66
N GLN A 239 -7.55 -8.89 -18.35
CA GLN A 239 -8.80 -8.21 -18.00
C GLN A 239 -10.01 -9.15 -18.01
N LYS A 240 -10.11 -10.08 -18.97
CA LYS A 240 -11.14 -11.13 -18.99
C LYS A 240 -11.11 -12.00 -17.73
N GLN A 241 -9.91 -12.42 -17.30
CA GLN A 241 -9.74 -13.23 -16.09
C GLN A 241 -10.12 -12.46 -14.82
N ILE A 242 -9.73 -11.19 -14.73
CA ILE A 242 -10.11 -10.28 -13.63
C ILE A 242 -11.64 -10.15 -13.57
N TYR A 243 -12.29 -9.84 -14.70
CA TYR A 243 -13.73 -9.64 -14.76
C TYR A 243 -14.51 -10.92 -14.43
N ALA A 244 -14.06 -12.09 -14.91
CA ALA A 244 -14.66 -13.37 -14.56
C ALA A 244 -14.60 -13.65 -13.03
N THR A 245 -13.47 -13.32 -12.41
CA THR A 245 -13.28 -13.42 -10.95
C THR A 245 -14.25 -12.48 -10.20
N TRP A 246 -14.42 -11.26 -10.70
CA TRP A 246 -15.36 -10.27 -10.16
C TRP A 246 -16.82 -10.73 -10.22
N ARG A 247 -17.26 -11.28 -11.36
CA ARG A 247 -18.62 -11.82 -11.48
C ARG A 247 -18.88 -12.97 -10.50
N THR A 248 -17.89 -13.85 -10.33
CA THR A 248 -17.97 -14.97 -9.38
C THR A 248 -18.13 -14.45 -7.94
N ALA A 249 -17.35 -13.44 -7.54
CA ALA A 249 -17.43 -12.83 -6.22
C ALA A 249 -18.78 -12.13 -5.94
N ASN A 250 -19.42 -11.61 -6.99
CA ASN A 250 -20.71 -10.91 -6.91
C ASN A 250 -21.94 -11.82 -7.07
N THR A 251 -21.75 -13.08 -7.45
CA THR A 251 -22.87 -14.01 -7.59
C THR A 251 -23.40 -14.38 -6.21
N ARG A 252 -24.65 -14.02 -5.91
CA ARG A 252 -25.35 -14.58 -4.75
C ARG A 252 -25.54 -16.07 -5.04
N LYS A 253 -24.86 -16.96 -4.30
CA LYS A 253 -25.29 -18.36 -4.23
C LYS A 253 -26.76 -18.33 -3.82
N ARG A 254 -27.67 -18.68 -4.74
CA ARG A 254 -28.98 -19.20 -4.33
C ARG A 254 -28.65 -20.46 -3.54
N LEU A 255 -28.84 -20.43 -2.22
CA LEU A 255 -28.89 -21.68 -1.48
C LEU A 255 -30.05 -22.50 -2.07
N PRO A 256 -29.88 -23.82 -2.22
CA PRO A 256 -30.99 -24.72 -2.54
C PRO A 256 -32.08 -24.63 -1.47
#